data_AF-A0A966PAZ6-F1
#
_entry.id   AF-A0A966PAZ6-F1
#
_cell.length_a   1.000
_cell.length_b   1.000
_cell.length_c   1.000
_cell.angle_alpha   90.00
_cell.angle_beta   90.00
_cell.angle_gamma   90.00
#
_symmetry.space_group_name_H-M   'P 1'
#
loop_
_entity.id
_entity.type
_entity.pdbx_description
1 polymer ?
#
loop_
_entity_poly.entity_id
_entity_poly.type
_entity_poly.pdbx_seq_one_letter_code
_entity_poly.pdbx_strand_id
1 'polypeptide(L)'
;MILLSQIPLALQSVSAHACYTISDTTIVSSSSTPGVCAGDLVIPEGITLIGDNAFINQTSITSLVLPNSLQNVGNGAFFGADNLR
;
A
#
# COMPACT_ATOMS: atom_id res chain seq x y z
N MET A 1 -25.72 -8.79 26.81
CA MET A 1 -25.56 -9.23 25.40
C MET A 1 -24.86 -8.10 24.68
N ILE A 2 -23.54 -8.19 24.63
CA ILE A 2 -22.63 -7.06 24.42
C ILE A 2 -22.69 -6.69 22.95
N LEU A 3 -23.07 -5.45 22.63
CA LEU A 3 -22.80 -4.85 21.33
C LEU A 3 -21.27 -4.83 21.20
N LEU A 4 -20.69 -5.78 20.46
CA LEU A 4 -19.32 -5.64 20.00
C LEU A 4 -19.33 -4.47 19.02
N SER A 5 -18.98 -3.31 19.57
CA SER A 5 -18.63 -2.08 18.90
C SER A 5 -17.96 -2.38 17.56
N GLN A 6 -18.45 -1.71 16.53
CA GLN A 6 -17.77 -1.45 15.26
C GLN A 6 -16.25 -1.45 15.46
N ILE A 7 -15.60 -2.56 15.14
CA ILE A 7 -14.16 -2.55 14.90
C ILE A 7 -14.05 -1.96 13.50
N PRO A 8 -13.53 -0.74 13.31
CA PRO A 8 -13.18 -0.32 11.95
C PRO A 8 -12.22 -1.37 11.41
N LEU A 9 -12.46 -1.80 10.17
CA LEU A 9 -11.73 -2.85 9.45
C LEU A 9 -10.28 -2.41 9.12
N ALA A 10 -9.53 -1.96 10.13
CA ALA A 10 -8.14 -1.51 10.08
C ALA A 10 -7.22 -2.44 10.90
N LEU A 11 -7.76 -3.51 11.50
CA LEU A 11 -7.01 -4.54 12.20
C LEU A 11 -7.12 -5.89 11.48
N GLN A 12 -6.55 -5.97 10.29
CA GLN A 12 -5.88 -7.18 9.81
C GLN A 12 -4.41 -6.84 9.53
N SER A 13 -3.59 -7.01 10.58
CA SER A 13 -2.20 -7.52 10.46
C SER A 13 -1.17 -6.74 9.60
N VAL A 14 -0.76 -5.55 10.07
CA VAL A 14 0.61 -5.27 10.55
C VAL A 14 1.82 -5.68 9.66
N SER A 15 1.80 -5.39 8.35
CA SER A 15 3.03 -5.25 7.53
C SER A 15 3.06 -3.93 6.73
N ALA A 16 1.90 -3.38 6.36
CA ALA A 16 1.80 -2.20 5.51
C ALA A 16 2.33 -0.89 6.13
N HIS A 17 2.20 -0.70 7.44
CA HIS A 17 2.69 0.51 8.14
C HIS A 17 4.22 0.65 8.13
N ALA A 18 4.96 -0.44 7.87
CA ALA A 18 6.41 -0.42 7.67
C ALA A 18 6.79 -0.52 6.19
N CYS A 19 5.85 -0.93 5.33
CA CYS A 19 6.09 -1.08 3.91
C CYS A 19 6.06 0.25 3.17
N TYR A 20 5.16 1.17 3.49
CA TYR A 20 5.10 2.44 2.78
C TYR A 20 4.76 3.61 3.70
N THR A 21 5.22 4.78 3.29
CA THR A 21 4.97 6.04 3.98
C THR A 21 3.79 6.75 3.33
N ILE A 22 2.85 7.20 4.16
CA ILE A 22 1.72 8.03 3.74
C ILE A 22 1.98 9.47 4.20
N SER A 23 1.79 10.43 3.29
CA SER A 23 1.65 11.85 3.59
C SER A 23 0.25 12.29 3.21
N ASP A 24 -0.56 12.66 4.20
CA ASP A 24 -1.99 12.95 4.06
C ASP A 24 -2.77 11.78 3.43
N THR A 25 -3.08 11.87 2.14
CA THR A 25 -3.78 10.84 1.34
C THR A 25 -2.92 10.29 0.22
N THR A 26 -1.61 10.54 0.26
CA THR A 26 -0.64 10.17 -0.75
C THR A 26 0.34 9.14 -0.22
N ILE A 27 0.55 8.04 -0.95
CA ILE A 27 1.70 7.17 -0.71
C ILE A 27 2.92 7.79 -1.37
N VAL A 28 3.94 8.13 -0.59
CA VAL A 28 5.11 8.88 -1.10
C VAL A 28 6.32 8.00 -1.36
N SER A 29 6.44 6.89 -0.64
CA SER A 29 7.57 5.97 -0.79
C SER A 29 7.30 4.63 -0.13
N SER A 30 7.94 3.60 -0.64
CA SER A 30 7.98 2.26 -0.06
C SER A 30 9.33 2.00 0.60
N SER A 31 9.35 1.02 1.49
CA SER A 31 10.49 0.56 2.25
C SER A 31 11.29 -0.41 1.39
N SER A 32 12.59 -0.14 1.25
CA SER A 32 13.52 -1.01 0.56
C SER A 32 14.04 -2.17 1.43
N THR A 33 13.55 -2.28 2.66
CA THR A 33 13.96 -3.37 3.56
C THR A 33 13.43 -4.72 3.05
N PRO A 34 14.30 -5.70 2.76
CA PRO A 34 13.87 -6.98 2.22
C PRO A 34 12.86 -7.69 3.13
N GLY A 35 11.76 -8.18 2.55
CA GLY A 35 10.72 -8.93 3.28
C GLY A 35 9.69 -8.07 4.01
N VAL A 36 9.82 -6.74 4.03
CA VAL A 36 8.81 -5.85 4.64
C VAL A 36 7.64 -5.58 3.68
N CYS A 37 7.94 -5.35 2.41
CA CYS A 37 6.98 -5.21 1.31
C CYS A 37 7.01 -6.47 0.44
N ALA A 38 6.34 -7.54 0.85
CA ALA A 38 6.36 -8.79 0.11
C ALA A 38 4.97 -9.42 -0.01
N GLY A 39 4.71 -10.06 -1.14
CA GLY A 39 3.45 -10.73 -1.41
C GLY A 39 2.33 -9.76 -1.78
N ASP A 40 1.16 -9.97 -1.18
CA ASP A 40 -0.05 -9.21 -1.48
C ASP A 40 -0.12 -7.94 -0.61
N LEU A 41 -0.26 -6.79 -1.25
CA LEU A 41 -0.33 -5.50 -0.60
C LEU A 41 -1.73 -4.89 -0.76
N VAL A 42 -2.37 -4.55 0.35
CA VAL A 42 -3.66 -3.87 0.36
C VAL A 42 -3.45 -2.40 0.67
N ILE A 43 -3.82 -1.52 -0.25
CA ILE A 43 -3.79 -0.08 -0.05
C ILE A 43 -5.11 0.35 0.61
N PRO A 44 -5.07 1.05 1.76
CA PRO A 44 -6.28 1.39 2.51
C PRO A 44 -7.14 2.42 1.77
N GLU A 45 -8.45 2.35 2.02
CA GLU A 45 -9.40 3.38 1.60
C GLU A 45 -9.00 4.75 2.16
N GLY A 46 -9.25 5.81 1.38
CA GLY A 46 -8.86 7.17 1.67
C GLY A 46 -7.52 7.60 1.04
N ILE A 47 -6.74 6.68 0.49
CA ILE A 47 -5.62 7.03 -0.39
C ILE A 47 -6.19 7.49 -1.73
N THR A 48 -5.75 8.68 -2.15
CA THR A 48 -6.19 9.32 -3.40
C THR A 48 -5.07 9.38 -4.44
N LEU A 49 -3.82 9.28 -4.00
CA LEU A 49 -2.65 9.37 -4.86
C LEU A 49 -1.58 8.33 -4.46
N ILE A 50 -1.02 7.66 -5.46
CA ILE A 50 0.28 6.98 -5.34
C ILE A 50 1.31 7.90 -5.98
N GLY A 51 2.31 8.33 -5.22
CA GLY A 51 3.32 9.28 -5.67
C GLY A 51 4.30 8.70 -6.68
N ASP A 52 5.09 9.59 -7.28
CA ASP A 52 6.13 9.22 -8.24
C ASP A 52 7.13 8.26 -7.60
N ASN A 53 7.44 7.17 -8.31
CA ASN A 53 8.37 6.13 -7.86
C ASN A 53 8.04 5.49 -6.48
N ALA A 54 6.80 5.60 -5.99
CA ALA A 54 6.43 5.15 -4.65
C ALA A 54 6.79 3.67 -4.38
N PHE A 55 6.64 2.78 -5.36
CA PHE A 55 6.97 1.36 -5.30
C PHE A 55 8.08 0.99 -6.31
N ILE A 56 9.05 1.88 -6.52
CA ILE A 56 10.17 1.62 -7.41
C ILE A 56 11.00 0.40 -6.96
N ASN A 57 11.33 -0.49 -7.90
CA ASN A 57 12.10 -1.72 -7.72
C ASN A 57 11.54 -2.68 -6.64
N GLN A 58 10.24 -2.60 -6.35
CA GLN A 58 9.58 -3.50 -5.40
C GLN A 58 9.28 -4.85 -6.06
N THR A 59 10.32 -5.67 -6.23
CA THR A 59 10.21 -7.01 -6.85
C THR A 59 9.59 -8.05 -5.93
N SER A 60 9.45 -7.77 -4.63
CA SER A 60 8.89 -8.73 -3.67
C SER A 60 7.37 -8.69 -3.59
N ILE A 61 6.74 -7.62 -4.11
CA ILE A 61 5.28 -7.47 -4.16
C ILE A 61 4.74 -8.26 -5.36
N THR A 62 3.70 -9.08 -5.14
CA THR A 62 3.09 -9.95 -6.15
C THR A 62 1.68 -9.53 -6.53
N SER A 63 0.99 -8.80 -5.66
CA SER A 63 -0.38 -8.33 -5.89
C SER A 63 -0.62 -7.00 -5.19
N LEU A 64 -1.46 -6.15 -5.79
CA LEU A 64 -1.91 -4.90 -5.21
C LEU A 64 -3.44 -4.80 -5.25
N VAL A 65 -4.05 -4.59 -4.09
CA VAL A 65 -5.45 -4.22 -3.98
C VAL A 65 -5.52 -2.70 -3.82
N LEU A 66 -6.04 -2.03 -4.85
CA LEU A 66 -6.20 -0.57 -4.88
C LEU A 66 -7.57 -0.18 -4.31
N PRO A 67 -7.66 0.93 -3.54
CA PRO A 67 -8.92 1.41 -2.99
C PRO A 67 -9.75 2.10 -4.08
N ASN A 68 -11.06 2.18 -3.85
CA ASN A 68 -11.95 2.89 -4.77
C ASN A 68 -11.71 4.40 -4.76
N SER A 69 -11.11 4.93 -3.68
CA SER A 69 -10.76 6.35 -3.55
C SER A 69 -9.54 6.77 -4.38
N LEU A 70 -8.78 5.83 -4.95
CA LEU A 70 -7.56 6.14 -5.69
C LEU A 70 -7.92 6.90 -6.98
N GLN A 71 -7.35 8.08 -7.16
CA GLN A 71 -7.60 8.93 -8.33
C GLN A 71 -6.41 8.93 -9.28
N ASN A 72 -5.20 9.03 -8.73
CA ASN A 72 -3.99 9.22 -9.53
C ASN A 72 -2.87 8.25 -9.13
N VAL A 73 -2.08 7.87 -10.12
CA VAL A 73 -0.82 7.11 -9.97
C VAL A 73 0.30 7.92 -10.62
N GLY A 74 1.34 8.19 -9.84
CA GLY A 74 2.49 8.98 -10.22
C GLY A 74 3.36 8.28 -11.27
N ASN A 75 4.24 9.06 -11.88
CA ASN A 75 5.14 8.57 -12.89
C ASN A 75 6.11 7.53 -12.29
N GLY A 76 6.27 6.40 -12.97
CA GLY A 76 7.17 5.34 -12.54
C GLY A 76 6.82 4.74 -11.17
N ALA A 77 5.60 4.94 -10.65
CA ALA A 77 5.20 4.46 -9.33
C ALA A 77 5.50 2.97 -9.10
N PHE A 78 5.45 2.15 -10.15
CA PHE A 78 5.74 0.71 -10.14
C PHE A 78 6.90 0.33 -11.06
N PHE A 79 7.81 1.26 -11.36
CA PHE A 79 8.96 0.98 -12.21
C PHE A 79 9.84 -0.10 -11.57
N GLY A 80 10.12 -1.19 -12.28
CA GLY A 80 10.90 -2.32 -11.76
C GLY A 80 10.17 -3.21 -10.75
N ALA A 81 8.84 -3.07 -10.61
CA ALA A 81 8.02 -3.99 -9.82
C ALA A 81 7.63 -5.23 -10.66
N ASP A 82 8.63 -5.98 -11.10
CA ASP A 82 8.48 -7.00 -12.17
C ASP A 82 7.61 -8.21 -11.80
N ASN A 83 7.38 -8.45 -10.52
CA ASN A 83 6.55 -9.56 -10.03
C ASN A 83 5.09 -9.17 -9.77
N LEU A 84 4.74 -7.89 -9.92
CA LEU A 84 3.39 -7.39 -9.71
C LEU A 84 2.47 -7.85 -10.85
N ARG A 85 1.29 -8.36 -10.50
CA ARG A 85 0.32 -8.98 -11.41
C ARG A 85 -1.00 -8.23 -11.44
#